data_AF-A0A957UGB1-F1
#
_entry.id   AF-A0A957UGB1-F1
#
_cell.length_a   1.000
_cell.length_b   1.000
_cell.length_c   1.000
_cell.angle_alpha   90.00
_cell.angle_beta   90.00
_cell.angle_gamma   90.00
#
_symmetry.space_group_name_H-M   'P 1'
#
loop_
_entity.id
_entity.type
_entity.pdbx_description
1 polymer ?
#
loop_
_entity_poly.entity_id
_entity_poly.type
_entity_poly.pdbx_seq_one_letter_code
_entity_poly.pdbx_strand_id
1 'polypeptide(L)'
;VFLAVVVQRMIAAQAAGILFTADPVTANRKVLSIDAGFGLGEALVSGRVNPDTYKVRDGTIVDKRIATKTVALYAVAEGGTLVRELAPAQQTAQVLADAQILALARLGRTIETHFGCPQDIEWCLADDTLSIVQSRPITTLYPIPGAQEDVDDARSDAEPHVYISVAHQQMMTDAMKPLGISVWQLTAARPMFAGGGRLFVDVAPDLASPARRNILVNVLGKSDPLIRDALMTVLAREGFLPPAPAEQPGASPANRTPGPAPASFETLADYDPSIVGELIRRSQSSLDALQREIQRRSGPDLLDFILEDIRQLKQRLADPQSFGVIMTGMNASSWLNETMLAWLGEKNVADTLSHSAPNNVTSEMGLALLDVADVIRPFPQVVAYLEQAAGDNVLEELARFEGGPQSRAALAAFLDRYGMRCAGEIDITRPRWREQPGTLIPLILSNIKNFAPGESARRVEQGRQEAAQKEADLLARLALLPDGAQKAGETKRMIDLVRNLIGYREYPKYEIVSRYFLYKQALLREAAKLVAAGVLRDAEDIYYLTLEELHDVVRTHAVDPQRIDRRKAAFHSYEKLV
;
A
#
# COMPACT_ATOMS: atom_id res chain seq x y z
N VAL A 1 21.76 -2.90 30.30
CA VAL A 1 20.34 -2.91 30.70
C VAL A 1 20.29 -2.83 32.21
N PHE A 2 19.58 -1.87 32.78
CA PHE A 2 19.33 -1.77 34.22
C PHE A 2 17.92 -2.28 34.52
N LEU A 3 17.72 -2.90 35.68
CA LEU A 3 16.42 -3.39 36.14
C LEU A 3 15.95 -2.52 37.30
N ALA A 4 14.70 -2.07 37.26
CA ALA A 4 14.03 -1.41 38.38
C ALA A 4 12.95 -2.35 38.95
N VAL A 5 12.85 -2.44 40.28
CA VAL A 5 11.84 -3.26 40.97
C VAL A 5 10.75 -2.34 41.52
N VAL A 6 9.50 -2.59 41.13
CA VAL A 6 8.33 -1.90 41.66
C VAL A 6 7.82 -2.67 42.89
N VAL A 7 7.74 -2.00 44.03
CA VAL A 7 7.14 -2.55 45.26
C VAL A 7 5.81 -1.83 45.49
N GLN A 8 4.70 -2.54 45.26
CA GLN A 8 3.34 -2.01 45.35
C GLN A 8 2.55 -2.72 46.45
N ARG A 9 1.58 -2.01 47.04
CA ARG A 9 0.62 -2.60 47.97
C ARG A 9 -0.22 -3.68 47.27
N MET A 10 -0.29 -4.87 47.85
CA MET A 10 -1.14 -5.96 47.36
C MET A 10 -2.62 -5.68 47.63
N ILE A 11 -3.47 -5.91 46.62
CA ILE A 11 -4.93 -5.74 46.70
C ILE A 11 -5.59 -7.13 46.68
N ALA A 12 -6.43 -7.42 47.67
CA ALA A 12 -7.20 -8.66 47.75
C ALA A 12 -8.42 -8.58 46.81
N ALA A 13 -8.17 -8.66 45.51
CA ALA A 13 -9.17 -8.43 44.48
C ALA A 13 -10.27 -9.50 44.45
N GLN A 14 -11.53 -9.07 44.38
CA GLN A 14 -12.70 -9.89 44.07
C GLN A 14 -12.80 -10.15 42.57
N ALA A 15 -12.42 -9.17 41.76
CA ALA A 15 -12.29 -9.25 40.32
C ALA A 15 -11.10 -8.41 39.85
N ALA A 16 -10.48 -8.81 38.75
CA ALA A 16 -9.39 -8.09 38.12
C ALA A 16 -9.38 -8.37 36.63
N GLY A 17 -8.65 -7.54 35.89
CA GLY A 17 -8.43 -7.79 34.48
C GLY A 17 -7.78 -6.64 33.76
N ILE A 18 -8.06 -6.57 32.46
CA ILE A 18 -7.42 -5.67 31.51
C ILE A 18 -8.49 -4.81 30.84
N LEU A 19 -8.17 -3.55 30.59
CA LEU A 19 -8.98 -2.62 29.85
C LEU A 19 -8.14 -2.04 28.70
N PHE A 20 -8.67 -2.13 27.49
CA PHE A 20 -8.13 -1.44 26.32
C PHE A 20 -9.04 -0.28 25.93
N THR A 21 -8.51 0.94 25.87
CA THR A 21 -9.32 2.12 25.50
C THR A 21 -9.62 2.20 24.00
N ALA A 22 -8.99 1.33 23.20
CA ALA A 22 -9.37 1.03 21.82
C ALA A 22 -9.57 -0.48 21.67
N ASP A 23 -10.53 -0.90 20.84
CA ASP A 23 -10.80 -2.32 20.59
C ASP A 23 -9.56 -2.99 19.98
N PRO A 24 -8.95 -3.99 20.66
CA PRO A 24 -7.70 -4.60 20.21
C PRO A 24 -7.86 -5.42 18.93
N VAL A 25 -9.08 -5.79 18.55
CA VAL A 25 -9.36 -6.56 17.33
C VAL A 25 -9.62 -5.65 16.14
N THR A 26 -10.44 -4.62 16.33
CA THR A 26 -10.87 -3.74 15.22
C THR A 26 -10.07 -2.45 15.14
N ALA A 27 -9.18 -2.20 16.10
CA ALA A 27 -8.48 -0.93 16.31
C ALA A 27 -9.41 0.29 16.44
N ASN A 28 -10.70 0.06 16.74
CA ASN A 28 -11.70 1.11 16.87
C ASN A 28 -11.48 1.88 18.18
N ARG A 29 -10.91 3.09 18.05
CA ARG A 29 -10.62 3.99 19.16
C ARG A 29 -11.86 4.49 19.90
N LYS A 30 -13.06 4.41 19.31
CA LYS A 30 -14.34 4.77 19.96
C LYS A 30 -14.96 3.63 20.77
N VAL A 31 -14.43 2.40 20.65
CA VAL A 31 -14.91 1.23 21.40
C VAL A 31 -13.85 0.83 22.41
N LEU A 32 -14.23 0.78 23.68
CA LEU A 32 -13.39 0.33 24.78
C LEU A 32 -13.72 -1.14 25.08
N SER A 33 -12.70 -1.97 25.29
CA SER A 33 -12.84 -3.40 25.60
C SER A 33 -12.36 -3.68 27.02
N ILE A 34 -13.11 -4.47 27.78
CA ILE A 34 -12.77 -4.86 29.16
C ILE A 34 -12.80 -6.38 29.22
N ASP A 35 -11.68 -6.97 29.62
CA ASP A 35 -11.60 -8.38 29.99
C ASP A 35 -11.58 -8.48 31.52
N ALA A 36 -12.47 -9.30 32.08
CA ALA A 36 -12.64 -9.44 33.52
C ALA A 36 -12.66 -10.91 33.96
N GLY A 37 -11.90 -11.22 35.01
CA GLY A 37 -11.91 -12.50 35.70
C GLY A 37 -12.16 -12.34 37.20
N PHE A 38 -12.59 -13.42 37.86
CA PHE A 38 -12.68 -13.45 39.32
C PHE A 38 -11.30 -13.61 39.96
N GLY A 39 -11.09 -12.96 41.11
CA GLY A 39 -9.84 -13.01 41.86
C GLY A 39 -8.74 -12.12 41.28
N LEU A 40 -7.49 -12.56 41.43
CA LEU A 40 -6.29 -11.83 41.00
C LEU A 40 -6.07 -11.89 39.48
N GLY A 41 -5.56 -10.80 38.91
CA GLY A 41 -5.34 -10.65 37.46
C GLY A 41 -4.27 -11.58 36.86
N GLU A 42 -3.38 -12.15 37.69
CA GLU A 42 -2.36 -13.13 37.25
C GLU A 42 -2.96 -14.32 36.49
N ALA A 43 -4.16 -14.75 36.90
CA ALA A 43 -4.91 -15.83 36.24
C ALA A 43 -5.22 -15.52 34.77
N LEU A 44 -5.48 -14.25 34.49
CA LEU A 44 -5.83 -13.73 33.17
C LEU A 44 -4.59 -13.57 32.29
N VAL A 45 -3.55 -12.95 32.85
CA VAL A 45 -2.28 -12.72 32.15
C VAL A 45 -1.59 -14.05 31.80
N SER A 46 -1.71 -15.07 32.64
CA SER A 46 -1.17 -16.40 32.39
C SER A 46 -1.98 -17.26 31.41
N GLY A 47 -3.11 -16.76 30.90
CA GLY A 47 -3.96 -17.48 29.94
C GLY A 47 -4.66 -18.71 30.53
N ARG A 48 -4.75 -18.81 31.86
CA ARG A 48 -5.32 -19.98 32.56
C ARG A 48 -6.84 -19.91 32.69
N VAL A 49 -7.44 -18.75 32.48
CA VAL A 49 -8.88 -18.49 32.63
C VAL A 49 -9.40 -17.69 31.43
N ASN A 50 -10.58 -18.07 30.93
CA ASN A 50 -11.29 -17.29 29.92
C ASN A 50 -12.03 -16.12 30.60
N PRO A 51 -11.74 -14.84 30.25
CA PRO A 51 -12.43 -13.69 30.82
C PRO A 51 -13.86 -13.56 30.31
N ASP A 52 -14.67 -12.81 31.07
CA ASP A 52 -15.79 -12.09 30.47
C ASP A 52 -15.25 -10.91 29.67
N THR A 53 -15.79 -10.69 28.47
CA THR A 53 -15.44 -9.55 27.62
C THR A 53 -16.63 -8.61 27.51
N TYR A 54 -16.41 -7.33 27.79
CA TYR A 54 -17.40 -6.26 27.68
C TYR A 54 -16.92 -5.20 26.70
N LYS A 55 -17.81 -4.75 25.79
CA LYS A 55 -17.51 -3.62 24.91
C LYS A 55 -18.38 -2.43 25.27
N VAL A 56 -17.75 -1.27 25.41
CA VAL A 56 -18.42 0.00 25.74
C VAL A 56 -18.13 1.03 24.66
N ARG A 57 -19.19 1.70 24.20
CA ARG A 57 -19.12 2.79 23.22
C ARG A 57 -20.04 3.91 23.68
N ASP A 58 -19.54 5.15 23.67
CA ASP A 58 -20.32 6.36 23.99
C ASP A 58 -21.12 6.23 25.31
N GLY A 59 -20.48 5.66 26.34
CA GLY A 59 -21.08 5.45 27.66
C GLY A 59 -22.12 4.34 27.76
N THR A 60 -22.31 3.54 26.71
CA THR A 60 -23.27 2.43 26.65
C THR A 60 -22.57 1.10 26.42
N ILE A 61 -23.04 0.04 27.08
CA ILE A 61 -22.54 -1.33 26.83
C ILE A 61 -23.14 -1.82 25.51
N VAL A 62 -22.30 -2.08 24.52
CA VAL A 62 -22.73 -2.51 23.17
C VAL A 62 -22.58 -4.00 22.94
N ASP A 63 -21.76 -4.69 23.74
CA ASP A 63 -21.59 -6.14 23.69
C ASP A 63 -21.17 -6.70 25.05
N LYS A 64 -21.63 -7.91 25.36
CA LYS A 64 -21.24 -8.68 26.54
C LYS A 64 -21.08 -10.15 26.16
N ARG A 65 -19.91 -10.70 26.45
CA ARG A 65 -19.63 -12.12 26.31
C ARG A 65 -19.23 -12.69 27.65
N ILE A 66 -20.08 -13.56 28.19
CA ILE A 66 -19.82 -14.24 29.47
C ILE A 66 -19.14 -15.57 29.18
N ALA A 67 -17.94 -15.77 29.72
CA ALA A 67 -17.19 -17.01 29.58
C ALA A 67 -17.40 -17.94 30.78
N THR A 68 -17.18 -19.24 30.55
CA THR A 68 -17.13 -20.21 31.65
C THR A 68 -15.78 -20.11 32.36
N LYS A 69 -15.80 -19.62 33.58
CA LYS A 69 -14.62 -19.40 34.44
C LYS A 69 -14.56 -20.52 35.47
N THR A 70 -13.74 -21.55 35.25
CA THR A 70 -13.70 -22.73 36.12
C THR A 70 -12.88 -22.52 37.39
N VAL A 71 -11.88 -21.63 37.36
CA VAL A 71 -10.95 -21.36 38.47
C VAL A 71 -10.72 -19.86 38.65
N ALA A 72 -10.30 -19.46 39.86
CA ALA A 72 -9.84 -18.13 40.21
C ALA A 72 -8.63 -18.19 41.14
N LEU A 73 -7.76 -17.17 41.08
CA LEU A 73 -6.60 -17.04 41.97
C LEU A 73 -6.90 -16.05 43.10
N TYR A 74 -6.51 -16.39 44.33
CA TYR A 74 -6.69 -15.52 45.50
C TYR A 74 -5.39 -15.38 46.28
N ALA A 75 -5.20 -14.23 46.92
CA ALA A 75 -4.06 -14.01 47.81
C ALA A 75 -4.23 -14.79 49.12
N VAL A 76 -3.13 -15.33 49.64
CA VAL A 76 -3.08 -16.02 50.94
C VAL A 76 -2.52 -15.06 51.99
N ALA A 77 -3.11 -15.06 53.20
CA ALA A 77 -2.71 -14.16 54.28
C ALA A 77 -1.24 -14.31 54.70
N GLU A 78 -0.69 -15.53 54.62
CA GLU A 78 0.70 -15.85 54.96
C GLU A 78 1.69 -15.60 53.79
N GLY A 79 1.19 -15.12 52.65
CA GLY A 79 1.95 -14.91 51.43
C GLY A 79 1.71 -16.01 50.38
N GLY A 80 1.85 -15.64 49.10
CA GLY A 80 1.58 -16.52 47.96
C GLY A 80 0.14 -16.44 47.45
N THR A 81 -0.16 -17.27 46.44
CA THR A 81 -1.46 -17.33 45.76
C THR A 81 -2.04 -18.74 45.82
N LEU A 82 -3.37 -18.84 45.85
CA LEU A 82 -4.10 -20.10 45.85
C LEU A 82 -5.08 -20.12 44.66
N VAL A 83 -5.00 -21.18 43.86
CA VAL A 83 -6.00 -21.47 42.82
C VAL A 83 -7.19 -22.16 43.48
N ARG A 84 -8.40 -21.65 43.26
CA ARG A 84 -9.65 -22.25 43.74
C ARG A 84 -10.58 -22.52 42.57
N GLU A 85 -11.20 -23.69 42.55
CA GLU A 85 -12.32 -23.97 41.66
C GLU A 85 -13.52 -23.12 42.08
N LEU A 86 -14.16 -22.52 41.07
CA LEU A 86 -15.37 -21.72 41.27
C LEU A 86 -16.58 -22.64 41.36
N ALA A 87 -17.52 -22.32 42.24
CA ALA A 87 -18.77 -23.05 42.35
C ALA A 87 -19.54 -23.00 41.00
N PRO A 88 -20.27 -24.05 40.60
CA PRO A 88 -20.92 -24.11 39.28
C PRO A 88 -21.74 -22.87 38.90
N ALA A 89 -22.45 -22.27 39.87
CA ALA A 89 -23.23 -21.04 39.66
C ALA A 89 -22.36 -19.80 39.39
N GLN A 90 -21.15 -19.74 39.93
CA GLN A 90 -20.20 -18.64 39.70
C GLN A 90 -19.47 -18.78 38.37
N GLN A 91 -19.31 -20.00 37.84
CA GLN A 91 -18.55 -20.21 36.61
C GLN A 91 -19.15 -19.50 35.40
N THR A 92 -20.48 -19.37 35.36
CA THR A 92 -21.22 -18.67 34.30
C THR A 92 -21.81 -17.34 34.76
N ALA A 93 -21.47 -16.88 35.97
CA ALA A 93 -21.87 -15.56 36.45
C ALA A 93 -21.06 -14.46 35.75
N GLN A 94 -21.72 -13.32 35.51
CA GLN A 94 -21.07 -12.10 35.04
C GLN A 94 -20.15 -11.56 36.14
N VAL A 95 -18.91 -11.25 35.81
CA VAL A 95 -17.89 -10.82 36.79
C VAL A 95 -18.16 -9.41 37.35
N LEU A 96 -18.55 -8.47 36.49
CA LEU A 96 -18.77 -7.07 36.86
C LEU A 96 -20.23 -6.70 36.68
N ALA A 97 -20.83 -5.98 37.63
CA ALA A 97 -22.15 -5.38 37.40
C ALA A 97 -22.08 -4.29 36.31
N ASP A 98 -23.17 -4.04 35.61
CA ASP A 98 -23.23 -3.05 34.52
C ASP A 98 -22.77 -1.65 34.94
N ALA A 99 -23.13 -1.22 36.15
CA ALA A 99 -22.67 0.05 36.72
C ALA A 99 -21.15 0.09 36.91
N GLN A 100 -20.53 -1.03 37.31
CA GLN A 100 -19.08 -1.16 37.48
C GLN A 100 -18.37 -1.16 36.11
N ILE A 101 -18.94 -1.84 35.10
CA ILE A 101 -18.43 -1.81 33.71
C ILE A 101 -18.37 -0.36 33.20
N LEU A 102 -19.45 0.40 33.37
CA LEU A 102 -19.52 1.79 32.92
C LEU A 102 -18.61 2.73 33.75
N ALA A 103 -18.47 2.49 35.06
CA ALA A 103 -17.55 3.24 35.90
C ALA A 103 -16.08 3.03 35.48
N LEU A 104 -15.70 1.77 35.23
CA LEU A 104 -14.37 1.41 34.78
C LEU A 104 -14.09 1.97 33.37
N ALA A 105 -15.06 1.93 32.46
CA ALA A 105 -14.93 2.54 31.13
C ALA A 105 -14.69 4.06 31.21
N ARG A 106 -15.39 4.77 32.08
CA ARG A 106 -15.16 6.21 32.31
C ARG A 106 -13.75 6.49 32.87
N LEU A 107 -13.29 5.66 33.80
CA LEU A 107 -11.93 5.77 34.34
C LEU A 107 -10.87 5.54 33.24
N GLY A 108 -11.05 4.51 32.41
CA GLY A 108 -10.16 4.24 31.28
C GLY A 108 -10.06 5.41 30.30
N ARG A 109 -11.18 6.04 29.95
CA ARG A 109 -11.19 7.24 29.08
C ARG A 109 -10.54 8.46 29.73
N THR A 110 -10.65 8.60 31.05
CA THR A 110 -9.97 9.67 31.80
C THR A 110 -8.44 9.48 31.72
N ILE A 111 -7.97 8.24 31.86
CA ILE A 111 -6.55 7.90 31.76
C ILE A 111 -6.03 8.10 30.33
N GLU A 112 -6.77 7.65 29.32
CA GLU A 112 -6.43 7.91 27.92
C GLU A 112 -6.32 9.40 27.61
N THR A 113 -7.25 10.22 28.11
CA THR A 113 -7.21 11.68 27.94
C THR A 113 -5.98 12.28 28.62
N HIS A 114 -5.59 11.77 29.79
CA HIS A 114 -4.39 12.21 30.49
C HIS A 114 -3.10 11.92 29.70
N PHE A 115 -3.00 10.74 29.08
CA PHE A 115 -1.81 10.36 28.30
C PHE A 115 -1.84 10.82 26.83
N GLY A 116 -3.00 11.25 26.32
CA GLY A 116 -3.17 11.69 24.93
C GLY A 116 -3.15 10.57 23.89
N CYS A 117 -3.12 9.29 24.30
CA CYS A 117 -3.11 8.15 23.39
C CYS A 117 -3.79 6.92 24.01
N PRO A 118 -4.27 5.96 23.19
CA PRO A 118 -4.94 4.76 23.69
C PRO A 118 -4.07 3.95 24.66
N GLN A 119 -4.68 3.48 25.74
CA GLN A 119 -4.02 2.79 26.84
C GLN A 119 -4.51 1.35 26.99
N ASP A 120 -3.58 0.48 27.37
CA ASP A 120 -3.78 -0.84 27.93
C ASP A 120 -3.57 -0.73 29.46
N ILE A 121 -4.62 -1.03 30.22
CA ILE A 121 -4.74 -0.71 31.64
C ILE A 121 -5.08 -1.98 32.42
N GLU A 122 -4.24 -2.31 33.39
CA GLU A 122 -4.53 -3.37 34.35
C GLU A 122 -5.25 -2.77 35.57
N TRP A 123 -6.34 -3.43 35.97
CA TRP A 123 -7.21 -2.95 37.04
C TRP A 123 -7.63 -4.10 37.98
N CYS A 124 -8.03 -3.73 39.19
CA CYS A 124 -8.64 -4.64 40.15
C CYS A 124 -9.80 -3.97 40.90
N LEU A 125 -10.69 -4.80 41.40
CA LEU A 125 -11.88 -4.43 42.15
C LEU A 125 -11.87 -5.15 43.50
N ALA A 126 -11.95 -4.40 44.58
CA ALA A 126 -12.11 -4.91 45.94
C ALA A 126 -13.08 -3.99 46.70
N ASP A 127 -14.09 -4.56 47.35
CA ASP A 127 -15.08 -3.84 48.16
C ASP A 127 -15.68 -2.64 47.42
N ASP A 128 -16.15 -2.88 46.19
CA ASP A 128 -16.67 -1.87 45.25
C ASP A 128 -15.70 -0.74 44.86
N THR A 129 -14.43 -0.84 45.23
CA THR A 129 -13.39 0.13 44.91
C THR A 129 -12.53 -0.36 43.75
N LEU A 130 -12.56 0.40 42.64
CA LEU A 130 -11.70 0.17 41.48
C LEU A 130 -10.32 0.79 41.71
N SER A 131 -9.27 0.01 41.47
CA SER A 131 -7.87 0.44 41.54
C SER A 131 -7.14 0.10 40.25
N ILE A 132 -6.29 1.02 39.79
CA ILE A 132 -5.41 0.82 38.62
C ILE A 132 -4.05 0.34 39.13
N VAL A 133 -3.53 -0.73 38.54
CA VAL A 133 -2.24 -1.32 38.92
C VAL A 133 -1.16 -1.10 37.85
N GLN A 134 -1.56 -0.95 36.59
CA GLN A 134 -0.65 -0.62 35.49
C GLN A 134 -1.38 0.16 34.39
N SER A 135 -0.67 1.04 33.69
CA SER A 135 -1.11 1.66 32.43
C SER A 135 0.06 1.72 31.46
N ARG A 136 -0.17 1.34 30.21
CA ARG A 136 0.83 1.42 29.13
C ARG A 136 0.17 1.83 27.80
N PRO A 137 0.88 2.55 26.91
CA PRO A 137 0.33 2.89 25.60
C PRO A 137 0.14 1.64 24.72
N ILE A 138 -0.95 1.60 23.94
CA ILE A 138 -1.16 0.56 22.94
C ILE A 138 -0.29 0.86 21.71
N THR A 139 0.71 0.02 21.45
CA THR A 139 1.68 0.22 20.35
C THR A 139 1.36 -0.57 19.08
N THR A 140 0.28 -1.35 19.08
CA THR A 140 -0.13 -2.21 17.95
C THR A 140 -1.18 -1.56 17.04
N LEU A 141 -1.71 -0.39 17.40
CA LEU A 141 -2.75 0.28 16.62
C LEU A 141 -2.16 0.91 15.35
N TYR A 142 -2.84 0.71 14.22
CA TYR A 142 -2.53 1.43 12.99
C TYR A 142 -2.80 2.95 13.18
N PRO A 143 -1.83 3.85 12.89
CA PRO A 143 -2.01 5.29 13.01
C PRO A 143 -3.12 5.84 12.09
N ILE A 144 -3.82 6.89 12.52
CA ILE A 144 -4.87 7.51 11.71
C ILE A 144 -4.23 8.30 10.56
N PRO A 145 -4.62 8.07 9.29
CA PRO A 145 -4.07 8.82 8.16
C PRO A 145 -4.32 10.32 8.29
N GLY A 146 -3.29 11.13 8.05
CA GLY A 146 -3.39 12.59 8.09
C GLY A 146 -3.32 13.21 9.49
N ALA A 147 -3.29 12.42 10.55
CA ALA A 147 -2.89 12.90 11.88
C ALA A 147 -1.37 13.14 11.84
N GLN A 148 -0.93 14.39 11.72
CA GLN A 148 0.49 14.72 11.78
C GLN A 148 1.00 14.62 13.22
N GLU A 149 2.19 14.05 13.42
CA GLU A 149 2.84 13.92 14.75
C GLU A 149 3.25 15.27 15.35
N ASP A 150 3.32 16.35 14.56
CA ASP A 150 3.89 17.65 14.96
C ASP A 150 3.06 18.87 14.48
N VAL A 151 1.82 18.69 14.00
CA VAL A 151 0.95 19.81 13.60
C VAL A 151 -0.41 19.62 14.25
N ASP A 152 -0.82 20.62 15.03
CA ASP A 152 -2.19 20.82 15.53
C ASP A 152 -3.18 21.09 14.37
N ASP A 153 -3.10 20.33 13.26
CA ASP A 153 -4.17 20.29 12.28
C ASP A 153 -5.19 19.28 12.80
N ALA A 154 -5.88 19.73 13.85
CA ALA A 154 -7.18 19.23 14.25
C ALA A 154 -8.14 19.42 13.06
N ARG A 155 -8.01 18.60 12.01
CA ARG A 155 -9.14 18.26 11.17
C ARG A 155 -10.16 17.69 12.12
N SER A 156 -11.13 18.53 12.45
CA SER A 156 -12.01 18.32 13.59
C SER A 156 -12.55 16.90 13.53
N ASP A 157 -12.40 16.16 14.63
CA ASP A 157 -13.03 14.86 14.91
C ASP A 157 -14.58 14.86 14.76
N ALA A 158 -15.18 15.94 14.23
CA ALA A 158 -16.60 16.13 14.03
C ALA A 158 -17.15 15.34 12.83
N GLU A 159 -16.38 15.18 11.74
CA GLU A 159 -16.88 14.50 10.53
C GLU A 159 -16.21 13.13 10.31
N PRO A 160 -16.99 12.09 9.98
CA PRO A 160 -16.47 10.76 9.71
C PRO A 160 -15.78 10.69 8.34
N HIS A 161 -14.53 10.24 8.34
CA HIS A 161 -13.73 10.01 7.14
C HIS A 161 -13.68 8.53 6.75
N VAL A 162 -13.45 8.26 5.46
CA VAL A 162 -13.23 6.91 4.92
C VAL A 162 -11.99 6.93 4.07
N TYR A 163 -10.94 6.29 4.55
CA TYR A 163 -9.65 6.22 3.86
C TYR A 163 -9.50 4.89 3.11
N ILE A 164 -9.25 4.95 1.82
CA ILE A 164 -8.86 3.78 1.02
C ILE A 164 -7.33 3.72 0.94
N SER A 165 -6.77 2.53 1.15
CA SER A 165 -5.32 2.29 1.10
C SER A 165 -4.80 2.32 -0.34
N VAL A 166 -3.90 3.26 -0.63
CA VAL A 166 -3.15 3.32 -1.91
C VAL A 166 -2.15 2.16 -1.96
N ALA A 167 -1.62 1.75 -0.82
CA ALA A 167 -0.71 0.61 -0.69
C ALA A 167 -1.31 -0.67 -1.28
N HIS A 168 -2.56 -1.00 -0.96
CA HIS A 168 -3.25 -2.17 -1.53
C HIS A 168 -3.47 -2.04 -3.05
N GLN A 169 -3.88 -0.86 -3.53
CA GLN A 169 -4.05 -0.60 -4.96
C GLN A 169 -2.75 -0.72 -5.76
N GLN A 170 -1.62 -0.36 -5.14
CA GLN A 170 -0.29 -0.46 -5.75
C GLN A 170 0.38 -1.81 -5.52
N MET A 171 -0.27 -2.74 -4.80
CA MET A 171 0.31 -4.00 -4.35
C MET A 171 1.66 -3.80 -3.62
N MET A 172 1.75 -2.72 -2.85
CA MET A 172 2.92 -2.34 -2.06
C MET A 172 2.43 -2.01 -0.66
N THR A 173 2.42 -3.01 0.23
CA THR A 173 1.96 -2.89 1.62
C THR A 173 3.09 -2.60 2.61
N ASP A 174 4.34 -2.62 2.16
CA ASP A 174 5.48 -2.28 3.00
C ASP A 174 5.42 -0.80 3.46
N ALA A 175 6.10 -0.50 4.56
CA ALA A 175 6.30 0.89 4.95
C ALA A 175 7.21 1.61 3.94
N MET A 176 6.88 2.87 3.67
CA MET A 176 7.68 3.81 2.88
C MET A 176 8.38 4.80 3.81
N LYS A 177 9.60 5.20 3.43
CA LYS A 177 10.34 6.24 4.15
C LYS A 177 9.79 7.64 3.80
N PRO A 178 9.97 8.66 4.67
CA PRO A 178 9.46 10.02 4.46
C PRO A 178 9.73 10.63 3.08
N LEU A 179 10.94 10.47 2.54
CA LEU A 179 11.26 10.97 1.20
C LEU A 179 10.40 10.28 0.13
N GLY A 180 10.26 8.96 0.22
CA GLY A 180 9.38 8.14 -0.61
C GLY A 180 7.94 8.63 -0.61
N ILE A 181 7.38 8.83 0.59
CA ILE A 181 6.03 9.32 0.81
C ILE A 181 5.85 10.70 0.15
N SER A 182 6.73 11.65 0.43
CA SER A 182 6.61 13.02 -0.06
C SER A 182 6.71 13.12 -1.59
N VAL A 183 7.62 12.36 -2.21
CA VAL A 183 7.78 12.35 -3.68
C VAL A 183 6.56 11.73 -4.36
N TRP A 184 6.00 10.64 -3.82
CA TRP A 184 4.79 10.03 -4.38
C TRP A 184 3.56 10.95 -4.26
N GLN A 185 3.40 11.61 -3.12
CA GLN A 185 2.31 12.59 -2.92
C GLN A 185 2.34 13.72 -3.95
N LEU A 186 3.53 14.19 -4.36
CA LEU A 186 3.65 15.25 -5.37
C LEU A 186 3.21 14.79 -6.77
N THR A 187 3.29 13.49 -7.07
CA THR A 187 2.79 12.91 -8.33
C THR A 187 1.30 12.58 -8.32
N ALA A 188 0.66 12.64 -7.15
CA ALA A 188 -0.73 12.24 -6.99
C ALA A 188 -1.71 13.21 -7.69
N ALA A 189 -2.72 12.64 -8.36
CA ALA A 189 -3.83 13.40 -8.95
C ALA A 189 -4.80 13.93 -7.89
N ARG A 190 -4.92 13.24 -6.76
CA ARG A 190 -5.77 13.59 -5.61
C ARG A 190 -4.92 13.68 -4.34
N PRO A 191 -5.31 14.51 -3.34
CA PRO A 191 -4.63 14.54 -2.06
C PRO A 191 -4.54 13.15 -1.42
N MET A 192 -3.34 12.78 -0.97
CA MET A 192 -3.08 11.54 -0.25
C MET A 192 -2.60 11.85 1.16
N PHE A 193 -3.04 11.04 2.12
CA PHE A 193 -2.74 11.16 3.54
C PHE A 193 -1.81 10.04 3.97
N ALA A 194 -0.73 10.39 4.66
CA ALA A 194 0.18 9.41 5.22
C ALA A 194 -0.34 8.89 6.56
N GLY A 195 -0.17 7.60 6.81
CA GLY A 195 -0.43 6.95 8.10
C GLY A 195 0.35 5.64 8.19
N GLY A 196 1.04 5.41 9.30
CA GLY A 196 1.82 4.17 9.51
C GLY A 196 2.84 3.87 8.41
N GLY A 197 3.44 4.90 7.79
CA GLY A 197 4.37 4.75 6.67
C GLY A 197 3.73 4.38 5.33
N ARG A 198 2.41 4.41 5.18
CA ARG A 198 1.69 4.15 3.92
C ARG A 198 0.81 5.35 3.54
N LEU A 199 0.26 5.31 2.33
CA LEU A 199 -0.60 6.36 1.78
C LEU A 199 -2.05 5.93 1.62
N PHE A 200 -2.94 6.89 1.83
CA PHE A 200 -4.39 6.72 1.80
C PHE A 200 -5.05 7.86 1.05
N VAL A 201 -6.23 7.61 0.48
CA VAL A 201 -7.09 8.65 -0.11
C VAL A 201 -8.39 8.70 0.66
N ASP A 202 -8.80 9.90 1.07
CA ASP A 202 -10.12 10.12 1.67
C ASP A 202 -11.20 10.09 0.57
N VAL A 203 -12.13 9.17 0.70
CA VAL A 203 -13.26 8.98 -0.22
C VAL A 203 -14.62 9.23 0.44
N ALA A 204 -14.66 9.70 1.69
CA ALA A 204 -15.92 10.05 2.35
C ALA A 204 -16.79 11.02 1.51
N PRO A 205 -16.23 12.06 0.85
CA PRO A 205 -17.02 12.94 -0.01
C PRO A 205 -17.60 12.25 -1.24
N ASP A 206 -16.90 11.26 -1.81
CA ASP A 206 -17.37 10.48 -2.95
C ASP A 206 -18.46 9.49 -2.53
N LEU A 207 -18.37 8.91 -1.32
CA LEU A 207 -19.37 8.01 -0.76
C LEU A 207 -20.66 8.73 -0.34
N ALA A 208 -20.62 10.02 -0.03
CA ALA A 208 -21.80 10.80 0.36
C ALA A 208 -22.80 11.01 -0.80
N SER A 209 -22.33 11.03 -2.06
CA SER A 209 -23.18 11.19 -3.26
C SER A 209 -23.58 9.83 -3.86
N PRO A 210 -24.87 9.53 -4.10
CA PRO A 210 -25.29 8.26 -4.70
C PRO A 210 -24.63 7.96 -6.07
N ALA A 211 -24.53 8.99 -6.92
CA ALA A 211 -23.91 8.85 -8.25
C ALA A 211 -22.41 8.52 -8.15
N ARG A 212 -21.67 9.29 -7.34
CA ARG A 212 -20.23 9.09 -7.14
C ARG A 212 -19.92 7.80 -6.39
N ARG A 213 -20.76 7.41 -5.44
CA ARG A 213 -20.68 6.12 -4.73
C ARG A 213 -20.78 4.95 -5.70
N ASN A 214 -21.77 4.95 -6.58
CA ASN A 214 -21.94 3.89 -7.57
C ASN A 214 -20.72 3.80 -8.50
N ILE A 215 -20.19 4.94 -8.94
CA ILE A 215 -18.97 5.00 -9.74
C ILE A 215 -17.79 4.40 -8.96
N LEU A 216 -17.53 4.86 -7.74
CA LEU A 216 -16.40 4.42 -6.92
C LEU A 216 -16.44 2.92 -6.66
N VAL A 217 -17.60 2.40 -6.25
CA VAL A 217 -17.80 0.98 -5.94
C VAL A 217 -17.67 0.12 -7.20
N ASN A 218 -18.18 0.56 -8.36
CA ASN A 218 -18.08 -0.20 -9.60
C ASN A 218 -16.67 -0.17 -10.20
N VAL A 219 -16.00 0.99 -10.20
CA VAL A 219 -14.64 1.11 -10.75
C VAL A 219 -13.65 0.35 -9.88
N LEU A 220 -13.63 0.59 -8.57
CA LEU A 220 -12.71 -0.11 -7.66
C LEU A 220 -13.08 -1.59 -7.51
N GLY A 221 -14.37 -1.91 -7.49
CA GLY A 221 -14.82 -3.28 -7.28
C GLY A 221 -14.66 -4.21 -8.48
N LYS A 222 -14.48 -3.68 -9.70
CA LYS A 222 -14.08 -4.48 -10.86
C LYS A 222 -12.60 -4.89 -10.80
N SER A 223 -11.74 -4.03 -10.24
CA SER A 223 -10.31 -4.31 -10.12
C SER A 223 -9.91 -5.03 -8.82
N ASP A 224 -10.63 -4.78 -7.72
CA ASP A 224 -10.32 -5.31 -6.38
C ASP A 224 -11.61 -5.67 -5.62
N PRO A 225 -12.02 -6.96 -5.63
CA PRO A 225 -13.20 -7.43 -4.91
C PRO A 225 -13.11 -7.24 -3.38
N LEU A 226 -11.91 -7.30 -2.79
CA LEU A 226 -11.74 -7.19 -1.33
C LEU A 226 -11.96 -5.74 -0.87
N ILE A 227 -11.46 -4.76 -1.63
CA ILE A 227 -11.76 -3.34 -1.38
C ILE A 227 -13.26 -3.08 -1.51
N ARG A 228 -13.94 -3.71 -2.48
CA ARG A 228 -15.39 -3.59 -2.62
C ARG A 228 -16.13 -4.08 -1.38
N ASP A 229 -15.81 -5.29 -0.90
CA ASP A 229 -16.48 -5.86 0.27
C ASP A 229 -16.25 -5.03 1.54
N ALA A 230 -15.03 -4.49 1.70
CA ALA A 230 -14.71 -3.55 2.77
C ALA A 230 -15.54 -2.26 2.68
N LEU A 231 -15.66 -1.67 1.49
CA LEU A 231 -16.50 -0.49 1.26
C LEU A 231 -17.98 -0.78 1.53
N MET A 232 -18.50 -1.91 1.08
CA MET A 232 -19.88 -2.32 1.34
C MET A 232 -20.15 -2.48 2.84
N THR A 233 -19.17 -3.01 3.60
CA THR A 233 -19.24 -3.10 5.06
C THR A 233 -19.32 -1.73 5.73
N VAL A 234 -18.60 -0.72 5.21
CA VAL A 234 -18.68 0.66 5.71
C VAL A 234 -20.03 1.29 5.36
N LEU A 235 -20.52 1.09 4.13
CA LEU A 235 -21.81 1.62 3.67
C LEU A 235 -23.00 1.05 4.45
N ALA A 236 -22.88 -0.17 4.98
CA ALA A 236 -23.90 -0.81 5.81
C ALA A 236 -23.99 -0.23 7.23
N ARG A 237 -23.04 0.62 7.66
CA ARG A 237 -23.06 1.26 8.99
C ARG A 237 -23.99 2.46 8.98
N GLU A 238 -25.16 2.31 9.59
CA GLU A 238 -26.12 3.40 9.75
C GLU A 238 -25.50 4.62 10.46
N GLY A 239 -25.75 5.82 9.94
CA GLY A 239 -25.28 7.07 10.52
C GLY A 239 -23.76 7.31 10.47
N PHE A 240 -22.98 6.45 9.79
CA PHE A 240 -21.52 6.61 9.72
C PHE A 240 -21.05 7.59 8.63
N LEU A 241 -21.78 7.73 7.52
CA LEU A 241 -21.37 8.64 6.44
C LEU A 241 -21.95 10.04 6.65
N PRO A 242 -21.23 11.10 6.25
CA PRO A 242 -21.78 12.44 6.30
C PRO A 242 -23.00 12.56 5.38
N PRO A 243 -23.97 13.44 5.71
CA PRO A 243 -25.10 13.72 4.82
C PRO A 243 -24.59 14.23 3.47
N ALA A 244 -25.31 13.90 2.40
CA ALA A 244 -24.95 14.33 1.05
C ALA A 244 -24.82 15.87 1.03
N PRO A 245 -23.69 16.44 0.54
CA PRO A 245 -23.61 17.88 0.37
C PRO A 245 -24.72 18.34 -0.57
N ALA A 246 -25.42 19.42 -0.21
CA ALA A 246 -26.44 20.02 -1.07
C ALA A 246 -25.82 20.32 -2.44
N GLU A 247 -26.37 19.75 -3.51
CA GLU A 247 -25.94 20.03 -4.87
C GLU A 247 -26.16 21.51 -5.16
N GLN A 248 -25.07 22.30 -5.12
CA GLN A 248 -25.11 23.68 -5.61
C GLN A 248 -24.95 23.66 -7.13
N PRO A 249 -25.96 24.08 -7.90
CA PRO A 249 -25.81 24.26 -9.34
C PRO A 249 -24.89 25.47 -9.56
N GLY A 250 -23.66 25.24 -10.06
CA GLY A 250 -22.82 26.32 -10.60
C GLY A 250 -21.54 26.70 -9.84
N ALA A 251 -21.04 25.92 -8.89
CA ALA A 251 -19.71 26.19 -8.30
C ALA A 251 -18.59 25.82 -9.29
N SER A 252 -17.84 26.82 -9.77
CA SER A 252 -16.68 26.63 -10.65
C SER A 252 -15.59 25.72 -10.03
N PRO A 253 -14.94 24.84 -10.82
CA PRO A 253 -14.06 23.77 -10.35
C PRO A 253 -12.62 24.26 -10.06
N ALA A 254 -12.45 25.42 -9.41
CA ALA A 254 -11.15 26.06 -9.29
C ALA A 254 -10.34 25.69 -8.03
N ASN A 255 -10.86 24.87 -7.10
CA ASN A 255 -10.08 24.45 -5.91
C ASN A 255 -10.43 23.06 -5.36
N ARG A 256 -11.02 22.20 -6.17
CA ARG A 256 -11.27 20.80 -5.84
C ARG A 256 -10.97 20.01 -7.10
N THR A 257 -9.76 19.44 -7.20
CA THR A 257 -9.33 18.71 -8.40
C THR A 257 -10.39 17.64 -8.70
N PRO A 258 -11.17 17.78 -9.78
CA PRO A 258 -12.04 16.71 -10.22
C PRO A 258 -11.08 15.58 -10.61
N GLY A 259 -11.20 14.42 -9.97
CA GLY A 259 -10.73 13.20 -10.62
C GLY A 259 -11.44 13.14 -11.99
N PRO A 260 -10.77 12.64 -13.05
CA PRO A 260 -11.38 12.59 -14.37
C PRO A 260 -12.75 11.92 -14.25
N ALA A 261 -13.79 12.61 -14.71
CA ALA A 261 -15.15 12.09 -14.70
C ALA A 261 -15.16 10.78 -15.50
N PRO A 262 -15.77 9.68 -15.00
CA PRO A 262 -16.05 8.55 -15.85
C PRO A 262 -17.30 8.91 -16.63
N ALA A 263 -17.11 9.45 -17.83
CA ALA A 263 -18.23 9.70 -18.72
C ALA A 263 -17.83 9.56 -20.18
N SER A 264 -18.67 8.78 -20.86
CA SER A 264 -18.84 8.58 -22.31
C SER A 264 -17.68 7.94 -23.09
N PHE A 265 -18.04 6.84 -23.75
CA PHE A 265 -17.35 6.05 -24.76
C PHE A 265 -16.77 6.82 -25.97
N GLU A 266 -16.65 8.15 -25.92
CA GLU A 266 -16.34 8.97 -27.10
C GLU A 266 -14.84 9.20 -27.33
N THR A 267 -13.94 8.73 -26.46
CA THR A 267 -12.51 8.87 -26.71
C THR A 267 -12.02 7.85 -27.74
N LEU A 268 -11.90 8.33 -28.99
CA LEU A 268 -11.40 7.69 -30.20
C LEU A 268 -12.45 6.90 -31.00
N ALA A 269 -13.49 7.59 -31.47
CA ALA A 269 -14.32 7.08 -32.57
C ALA A 269 -13.46 6.73 -33.80
N ASP A 270 -12.44 7.56 -34.07
CA ASP A 270 -11.39 7.38 -35.08
C ASP A 270 -10.04 7.10 -34.39
N TYR A 271 -9.80 5.82 -34.10
CA TYR A 271 -8.56 5.36 -33.48
C TYR A 271 -7.39 5.42 -34.48
N ASP A 272 -6.35 6.19 -34.17
CA ASP A 272 -5.06 6.19 -34.88
C ASP A 272 -4.08 5.18 -34.22
N PRO A 273 -3.68 4.10 -34.90
CA PRO A 273 -2.72 3.12 -34.40
C PRO A 273 -1.35 3.69 -34.01
N SER A 274 -0.97 4.85 -34.55
CA SER A 274 0.35 5.46 -34.31
C SER A 274 0.46 6.17 -32.95
N ILE A 275 -0.67 6.46 -32.29
CA ILE A 275 -0.75 7.29 -31.08
C ILE A 275 0.11 6.77 -29.93
N VAL A 276 0.14 5.44 -29.72
CA VAL A 276 0.92 4.82 -28.65
C VAL A 276 2.41 5.02 -28.88
N GLY A 277 2.87 4.84 -30.13
CA GLY A 277 4.26 5.04 -30.51
C GLY A 277 4.71 6.50 -30.34
N GLU A 278 3.83 7.46 -30.65
CA GLU A 278 4.10 8.88 -30.44
C GLU A 278 4.22 9.24 -28.95
N LEU A 279 3.27 8.79 -28.13
CA LEU A 279 3.28 9.03 -26.68
C LEU A 279 4.53 8.43 -26.01
N ILE A 280 4.92 7.22 -26.40
CA ILE A 280 6.15 6.56 -25.91
C ILE A 280 7.38 7.38 -26.30
N ARG A 281 7.50 7.82 -27.56
CA ARG A 281 8.64 8.60 -28.04
C ARG A 281 8.75 9.95 -27.34
N ARG A 282 7.62 10.62 -27.11
CA ARG A 282 7.55 11.88 -26.35
C ARG A 282 8.05 11.70 -24.92
N SER A 283 7.66 10.62 -24.25
CA SER A 283 8.15 10.30 -22.90
C SER A 283 9.66 10.03 -22.90
N GLN A 284 10.17 9.22 -23.84
CA GLN A 284 11.60 8.93 -23.96
C GLN A 284 12.42 10.20 -24.17
N SER A 285 12.02 11.07 -25.11
CA SER A 285 12.70 12.34 -25.35
C SER A 285 12.70 13.25 -24.11
N SER A 286 11.64 13.22 -23.31
CA SER A 286 11.56 13.97 -22.08
C SER A 286 12.45 13.40 -20.97
N LEU A 287 12.59 12.07 -20.88
CA LEU A 287 13.55 11.43 -19.96
C LEU A 287 15.01 11.74 -20.35
N ASP A 288 15.33 11.72 -21.64
CA ASP A 288 16.68 12.05 -22.14
C ASP A 288 17.03 13.52 -21.88
N ALA A 289 16.05 14.43 -21.97
CA ALA A 289 16.21 15.82 -21.57
C ALA A 289 16.49 15.94 -20.06
N LEU A 290 15.65 15.31 -19.23
CA LEU A 290 15.82 15.29 -17.77
C LEU A 290 17.21 14.77 -17.38
N GLN A 291 17.65 13.65 -17.94
CA GLN A 291 18.95 13.05 -17.63
C GLN A 291 20.12 14.00 -17.92
N ARG A 292 20.07 14.74 -19.03
CA ARG A 292 21.13 15.71 -19.39
C ARG A 292 21.12 16.95 -18.49
N GLU A 293 19.95 17.46 -18.14
CA GLU A 293 19.82 18.68 -17.34
C GLU A 293 20.13 18.43 -15.86
N ILE A 294 19.59 17.36 -15.28
CA ILE A 294 19.76 17.05 -13.85
C ILE A 294 21.22 16.80 -13.46
N GLN A 295 22.04 16.33 -14.40
CA GLN A 295 23.46 16.10 -14.16
C GLN A 295 24.25 17.38 -13.94
N ARG A 296 23.78 18.52 -14.47
CA ARG A 296 24.46 19.83 -14.45
C ARG A 296 24.06 20.71 -13.28
N ARG A 297 23.07 20.28 -12.48
CA ARG A 297 22.50 21.04 -11.36
C ARG A 297 23.02 20.54 -10.03
N SER A 298 23.05 21.41 -9.02
CA SER A 298 23.48 21.09 -7.65
C SER A 298 22.95 22.10 -6.64
N GLY A 299 23.01 21.77 -5.35
CA GLY A 299 22.50 22.64 -4.29
C GLY A 299 20.99 22.91 -4.41
N PRO A 300 20.50 24.07 -3.94
CA PRO A 300 19.07 24.40 -4.01
C PRO A 300 18.48 24.38 -5.43
N ASP A 301 19.25 24.81 -6.45
CA ASP A 301 18.80 24.80 -7.86
C ASP A 301 18.43 23.39 -8.34
N LEU A 302 19.09 22.33 -7.84
CA LEU A 302 18.73 20.96 -8.17
C LEU A 302 17.34 20.59 -7.63
N LEU A 303 17.03 20.99 -6.39
CA LEU A 303 15.77 20.65 -5.73
C LEU A 303 14.62 21.44 -6.35
N ASP A 304 14.82 22.73 -6.63
CA ASP A 304 13.88 23.56 -7.38
C ASP A 304 13.57 22.94 -8.75
N PHE A 305 14.61 22.46 -9.45
CA PHE A 305 14.45 21.78 -10.73
C PHE A 305 13.69 20.45 -10.62
N ILE A 306 13.97 19.62 -9.61
CA ILE A 306 13.23 18.37 -9.38
C ILE A 306 11.75 18.66 -9.10
N LEU A 307 11.46 19.67 -8.26
CA LEU A 307 10.08 20.07 -7.97
C LEU A 307 9.35 20.53 -9.23
N GLU A 308 10.03 21.29 -10.09
CA GLU A 308 9.47 21.72 -11.37
C GLU A 308 9.26 20.55 -12.34
N ASP A 309 10.21 19.63 -12.48
CA ASP A 309 10.03 18.44 -13.33
C ASP A 309 8.88 17.55 -12.82
N ILE A 310 8.69 17.41 -11.50
CA ILE A 310 7.54 16.70 -10.93
C ILE A 310 6.22 17.39 -11.30
N ARG A 311 6.15 18.73 -11.30
CA ARG A 311 4.95 19.46 -11.77
C ARG A 311 4.69 19.21 -13.24
N GLN A 312 5.72 19.24 -14.08
CA GLN A 312 5.60 18.95 -15.52
C GLN A 312 5.21 17.50 -15.78
N LEU A 313 5.77 16.55 -15.03
CA LEU A 313 5.36 15.14 -15.04
C LEU A 313 3.87 15.02 -14.72
N LYS A 314 3.40 15.66 -13.64
CA LYS A 314 1.98 15.63 -13.27
C LYS A 314 1.08 16.18 -14.38
N GLN A 315 1.48 17.27 -15.03
CA GLN A 315 0.74 17.82 -16.18
C GLN A 315 0.70 16.83 -17.36
N ARG A 316 1.81 16.14 -17.65
CA ARG A 316 1.88 15.14 -18.73
C ARG A 316 1.11 13.87 -18.41
N LEU A 317 1.10 13.42 -17.17
CA LEU A 317 0.27 12.29 -16.72
C LEU A 317 -1.23 12.62 -16.76
N ALA A 318 -1.58 13.91 -16.63
CA ALA A 318 -2.94 14.41 -16.78
C ALA A 318 -3.31 14.74 -18.24
N ASP A 319 -2.43 14.47 -19.21
CA ASP A 319 -2.70 14.69 -20.63
C ASP A 319 -3.94 13.89 -21.07
N PRO A 320 -5.03 14.55 -21.53
CA PRO A 320 -6.25 13.88 -21.95
C PRO A 320 -6.01 12.83 -23.03
N GLN A 321 -4.98 13.00 -23.88
CA GLN A 321 -4.66 12.05 -24.93
C GLN A 321 -4.07 10.76 -24.36
N SER A 322 -3.12 10.87 -23.41
CA SER A 322 -2.54 9.70 -22.72
C SER A 322 -3.59 8.97 -21.89
N PHE A 323 -4.37 9.70 -21.10
CA PHE A 323 -5.45 9.13 -20.31
C PHE A 323 -6.54 8.49 -21.17
N GLY A 324 -6.90 9.14 -22.29
CA GLY A 324 -7.86 8.63 -23.26
C GLY A 324 -7.45 7.28 -23.83
N VAL A 325 -6.18 7.12 -24.23
CA VAL A 325 -5.65 5.83 -24.72
C VAL A 325 -5.85 4.70 -23.70
N ILE A 326 -5.51 4.95 -22.44
CA ILE A 326 -5.62 3.95 -21.36
C ILE A 326 -7.08 3.58 -21.14
N MET A 327 -7.95 4.59 -21.00
CA MET A 327 -9.37 4.37 -20.75
C MET A 327 -10.07 3.68 -21.91
N THR A 328 -9.71 4.00 -23.17
CA THR A 328 -10.29 3.33 -24.33
C THR A 328 -9.92 1.84 -24.37
N GLY A 329 -8.66 1.49 -24.09
CA GLY A 329 -8.25 0.08 -23.97
C GLY A 329 -9.01 -0.65 -22.86
N MET A 330 -9.10 -0.05 -21.67
CA MET A 330 -9.81 -0.65 -20.52
C MET A 330 -11.31 -0.80 -20.76
N ASN A 331 -11.95 0.22 -21.35
CA ASN A 331 -13.38 0.19 -21.66
C ASN A 331 -13.69 -0.85 -22.73
N ALA A 332 -12.84 -0.99 -23.76
CA ALA A 332 -12.98 -2.03 -24.77
C ALA A 332 -12.85 -3.44 -24.15
N SER A 333 -11.91 -3.65 -23.21
CA SER A 333 -11.80 -4.91 -22.46
C SER A 333 -13.05 -5.19 -21.62
N SER A 334 -13.58 -4.19 -20.90
CA SER A 334 -14.82 -4.35 -20.11
C SER A 334 -16.00 -4.69 -21.00
N TRP A 335 -16.14 -3.98 -22.13
CA TRP A 335 -17.20 -4.23 -23.11
C TRP A 335 -17.13 -5.65 -23.67
N LEU A 336 -15.94 -6.12 -24.05
CA LEU A 336 -15.76 -7.48 -24.57
C LEU A 336 -16.18 -8.53 -23.54
N ASN A 337 -15.77 -8.36 -22.29
CA ASN A 337 -16.12 -9.30 -21.22
C ASN A 337 -17.62 -9.33 -20.92
N GLU A 338 -18.26 -8.16 -20.81
CA GLU A 338 -19.70 -8.06 -20.53
C GLU A 338 -20.54 -8.57 -21.71
N THR A 339 -20.14 -8.20 -22.93
CA THR A 339 -20.89 -8.49 -24.15
C THR A 339 -20.73 -9.95 -24.59
N MET A 340 -19.52 -10.53 -24.52
CA MET A 340 -19.34 -11.95 -24.85
C MET A 340 -19.99 -12.86 -23.81
N LEU A 341 -20.07 -12.43 -22.55
CA LEU A 341 -20.86 -13.12 -21.54
C LEU A 341 -22.35 -13.11 -21.90
N ALA A 342 -22.89 -11.95 -22.28
CA ALA A 342 -24.29 -11.81 -22.62
C ALA A 342 -24.67 -12.53 -23.92
N TRP A 343 -23.83 -12.47 -24.96
CA TRP A 343 -24.16 -13.01 -26.28
C TRP A 343 -23.75 -14.48 -26.48
N LEU A 344 -22.65 -14.90 -25.87
CA LEU A 344 -22.05 -16.23 -26.09
C LEU A 344 -21.89 -17.05 -24.81
N GLY A 345 -22.18 -16.48 -23.63
CA GLY A 345 -22.00 -17.16 -22.34
C GLY A 345 -20.54 -17.24 -21.86
N GLU A 346 -19.63 -16.50 -22.48
CA GLU A 346 -18.20 -16.59 -22.19
C GLU A 346 -17.69 -15.50 -21.25
N LYS A 347 -16.92 -15.91 -20.24
CA LYS A 347 -16.33 -15.00 -19.26
C LYS A 347 -14.89 -14.66 -19.64
N ASN A 348 -14.48 -13.44 -19.32
CA ASN A 348 -13.08 -12.98 -19.35
C ASN A 348 -12.35 -13.20 -20.69
N VAL A 349 -13.07 -13.08 -21.82
CA VAL A 349 -12.50 -13.22 -23.16
C VAL A 349 -11.37 -12.22 -23.45
N ALA A 350 -11.42 -11.04 -22.82
CA ALA A 350 -10.46 -9.97 -23.04
C ALA A 350 -9.04 -10.37 -22.60
N ASP A 351 -8.92 -11.27 -21.62
CA ASP A 351 -7.63 -11.75 -21.13
C ASP A 351 -6.88 -12.45 -22.25
N THR A 352 -7.50 -13.46 -22.88
CA THR A 352 -6.91 -14.19 -24.03
C THR A 352 -6.67 -13.28 -25.23
N LEU A 353 -7.61 -12.37 -25.54
CA LEU A 353 -7.49 -11.45 -26.68
C LEU A 353 -6.32 -10.45 -26.50
N SER A 354 -5.95 -10.16 -25.25
CA SER A 354 -4.82 -9.29 -24.89
C SER A 354 -3.47 -10.02 -24.87
N HIS A 355 -3.42 -11.34 -25.07
CA HIS A 355 -2.16 -12.09 -25.11
C HIS A 355 -1.21 -11.51 -26.19
N SER A 356 0.05 -11.34 -25.80
CA SER A 356 1.12 -10.78 -26.63
C SER A 356 0.77 -9.43 -27.27
N ALA A 357 -0.05 -8.59 -26.62
CA ALA A 357 -0.29 -7.24 -27.07
C ALA A 357 1.02 -6.42 -27.10
N PRO A 358 1.30 -5.68 -28.18
CA PRO A 358 2.52 -4.87 -28.32
C PRO A 358 2.59 -3.73 -27.30
N ASN A 359 3.80 -3.17 -27.14
CA ASN A 359 4.08 -1.98 -26.33
C ASN A 359 3.81 -2.13 -24.83
N ASN A 360 3.67 -3.37 -24.33
CA ASN A 360 3.57 -3.65 -22.90
C ASN A 360 4.97 -3.76 -22.28
N VAL A 361 5.44 -2.65 -21.73
CA VAL A 361 6.80 -2.54 -21.18
C VAL A 361 7.08 -3.53 -20.04
N THR A 362 6.07 -3.91 -19.26
CA THR A 362 6.21 -4.88 -18.16
C THR A 362 6.30 -6.32 -18.69
N SER A 363 5.51 -6.66 -19.71
CA SER A 363 5.62 -7.97 -20.38
C SER A 363 6.96 -8.10 -21.13
N GLU A 364 7.38 -7.05 -21.84
CA GLU A 364 8.68 -6.99 -22.53
C GLU A 364 9.85 -7.18 -21.56
N MET A 365 9.76 -6.62 -20.35
CA MET A 365 10.76 -6.83 -19.29
C MET A 365 10.86 -8.30 -18.88
N GLY A 366 9.73 -8.98 -18.65
CA GLY A 366 9.73 -10.41 -18.29
C GLY A 366 10.34 -11.29 -19.38
N LEU A 367 10.03 -10.99 -20.65
CA LEU A 367 10.60 -11.67 -21.82
C LEU A 367 12.10 -11.41 -21.95
N ALA A 368 12.55 -10.16 -21.78
CA ALA A 368 13.97 -9.83 -21.82
C ALA A 368 14.78 -10.54 -20.73
N LEU A 369 14.18 -10.80 -19.56
CA LEU A 369 14.84 -11.57 -18.50
C LEU A 369 14.99 -13.07 -18.85
N LEU A 370 14.08 -13.63 -19.67
CA LEU A 370 14.26 -14.97 -20.24
C LEU A 370 15.43 -14.99 -21.23
N ASP A 371 15.59 -13.95 -22.04
CA ASP A 371 16.71 -13.84 -22.98
C ASP A 371 18.06 -13.76 -22.23
N VAL A 372 18.11 -13.03 -21.10
CA VAL A 372 19.29 -13.01 -20.21
C VAL A 372 19.59 -14.42 -19.69
N ALA A 373 18.57 -15.14 -19.23
CA ALA A 373 18.73 -16.52 -18.76
C ALA A 373 19.29 -17.44 -19.87
N ASP A 374 18.87 -17.25 -21.12
CA ASP A 374 19.33 -18.04 -22.26
C ASP A 374 20.78 -17.73 -22.66
N VAL A 375 21.25 -16.49 -22.47
CA VAL A 375 22.68 -16.16 -22.64
C VAL A 375 23.53 -16.81 -21.56
N ILE A 376 23.04 -16.92 -20.32
CA ILE A 376 23.80 -17.46 -19.19
C ILE A 376 23.83 -19.00 -19.20
N ARG A 377 22.72 -19.64 -19.61
CA ARG A 377 22.51 -21.09 -19.56
C ARG A 377 23.65 -21.97 -20.14
N PRO A 378 24.32 -21.61 -21.24
CA PRO A 378 25.40 -22.43 -21.80
C PRO A 378 26.68 -22.44 -20.98
N PHE A 379 26.77 -21.65 -19.89
CA PHE A 379 27.98 -21.46 -19.10
C PHE A 379 27.82 -21.99 -17.66
N PRO A 380 28.05 -23.30 -17.40
CA PRO A 380 27.85 -23.90 -16.09
C PRO A 380 28.64 -23.24 -14.96
N GLN A 381 29.85 -22.73 -15.23
CA GLN A 381 30.66 -22.02 -14.24
C GLN A 381 29.99 -20.71 -13.78
N VAL A 382 29.34 -19.99 -14.71
CA VAL A 382 28.57 -18.78 -14.39
C VAL A 382 27.34 -19.15 -13.58
N VAL A 383 26.60 -20.19 -13.97
CA VAL A 383 25.41 -20.66 -13.24
C VAL A 383 25.79 -21.06 -11.80
N ALA A 384 26.83 -21.87 -11.63
CA ALA A 384 27.31 -22.30 -10.33
C ALA A 384 27.76 -21.13 -9.45
N TYR A 385 28.40 -20.12 -10.05
CA TYR A 385 28.72 -18.88 -9.34
C TYR A 385 27.45 -18.15 -8.88
N LEU A 386 26.46 -17.97 -9.76
CA LEU A 386 25.21 -17.28 -9.43
C LEU A 386 24.39 -17.98 -8.35
N GLU A 387 24.44 -19.32 -8.26
CA GLU A 387 23.79 -20.09 -7.18
C GLU A 387 24.40 -19.82 -5.80
N GLN A 388 25.68 -19.43 -5.76
CA GLN A 388 26.43 -19.15 -4.53
C GLN A 388 26.57 -17.65 -4.25
N ALA A 389 26.35 -16.81 -5.27
CA ALA A 389 26.55 -15.38 -5.19
C ALA A 389 25.57 -14.75 -4.20
N ALA A 390 26.11 -14.21 -3.12
CA ALA A 390 25.40 -13.37 -2.17
C ALA A 390 26.11 -12.01 -2.11
N GLY A 391 25.55 -10.99 -2.78
CA GLY A 391 26.07 -9.62 -2.68
C GLY A 391 25.87 -8.77 -3.92
N ASP A 392 26.38 -7.54 -3.86
CA ASP A 392 26.15 -6.50 -4.86
C ASP A 392 27.20 -6.52 -6.01
N ASN A 393 28.30 -7.24 -5.85
CA ASN A 393 29.41 -7.28 -6.81
C ASN A 393 29.24 -8.32 -7.94
N VAL A 394 28.02 -8.85 -8.13
CA VAL A 394 27.75 -9.96 -9.06
C VAL A 394 28.33 -9.67 -10.45
N LEU A 395 28.09 -8.48 -10.99
CA LEU A 395 28.52 -8.08 -12.32
C LEU A 395 30.05 -8.04 -12.51
N GLU A 396 30.78 -7.65 -11.47
CA GLU A 396 32.23 -7.49 -11.54
C GLU A 396 32.93 -8.85 -11.56
N GLU A 397 32.45 -9.79 -10.75
CA GLU A 397 33.05 -11.11 -10.65
C GLU A 397 32.69 -12.02 -11.83
N LEU A 398 31.58 -11.77 -12.53
CA LEU A 398 31.20 -12.51 -13.74
C LEU A 398 32.35 -12.58 -14.75
N ALA A 399 33.13 -11.51 -14.91
CA ALA A 399 34.22 -11.44 -15.89
C ALA A 399 35.35 -12.48 -15.66
N ARG A 400 35.38 -13.15 -14.50
CA ARG A 400 36.40 -14.16 -14.14
C ARG A 400 36.09 -15.55 -14.70
N PHE A 401 34.87 -15.79 -15.16
CA PHE A 401 34.41 -17.10 -15.63
C PHE A 401 34.31 -17.16 -17.15
N GLU A 402 34.45 -18.37 -17.71
CA GLU A 402 34.16 -18.61 -19.12
C GLU A 402 32.67 -18.29 -19.42
N GLY A 403 32.42 -17.47 -20.45
CA GLY A 403 31.07 -16.94 -20.74
C GLY A 403 30.63 -15.75 -19.87
N GLY A 404 31.47 -15.37 -18.92
CA GLY A 404 31.30 -14.23 -18.03
C GLY A 404 31.07 -12.89 -18.73
N PRO A 405 31.92 -12.49 -19.71
CA PRO A 405 31.74 -11.26 -20.46
C PRO A 405 30.40 -11.17 -21.20
N GLN A 406 29.94 -12.27 -21.82
CA GLN A 406 28.65 -12.35 -22.51
C GLN A 406 27.48 -12.23 -21.53
N SER A 407 27.57 -12.96 -20.41
CA SER A 407 26.57 -12.92 -19.33
C SER A 407 26.46 -11.52 -18.72
N ARG A 408 27.61 -10.88 -18.45
CA ARG A 408 27.68 -9.50 -17.97
C ARG A 408 27.08 -8.52 -18.97
N ALA A 409 27.39 -8.65 -20.26
CA ALA A 409 26.86 -7.77 -21.29
C ALA A 409 25.33 -7.89 -21.41
N ALA A 410 24.79 -9.11 -21.37
CA ALA A 410 23.34 -9.34 -21.40
C ALA A 410 22.65 -8.75 -20.16
N LEU A 411 23.18 -8.98 -18.96
CA LEU A 411 22.62 -8.42 -17.73
C LEU A 411 22.76 -6.88 -17.69
N ALA A 412 23.87 -6.32 -18.15
CA ALA A 412 24.05 -4.87 -18.25
C ALA A 412 23.03 -4.24 -19.21
N ALA A 413 22.80 -4.83 -20.39
CA ALA A 413 21.79 -4.36 -21.33
C ALA A 413 20.37 -4.40 -20.73
N PHE A 414 20.06 -5.45 -19.95
CA PHE A 414 18.80 -5.52 -19.19
C PHE A 414 18.70 -4.40 -18.16
N LEU A 415 19.76 -4.15 -17.38
CA LEU A 415 19.80 -3.11 -16.35
C LEU A 415 19.83 -1.68 -16.92
N ASP A 416 20.34 -1.48 -18.14
CA ASP A 416 20.25 -0.21 -18.86
C ASP A 416 18.81 0.15 -19.18
N ARG A 417 17.99 -0.84 -19.54
CA ARG A 417 16.59 -0.61 -19.88
C ARG A 417 15.62 -0.71 -18.69
N TYR A 418 15.87 -1.61 -17.75
CA TYR A 418 14.92 -1.95 -16.68
C TYR A 418 15.49 -1.82 -15.27
N GLY A 419 16.78 -1.49 -15.13
CA GLY A 419 17.48 -1.50 -13.84
C GLY A 419 17.00 -0.41 -12.86
N MET A 420 16.28 0.60 -13.33
CA MET A 420 15.62 1.61 -12.48
C MET A 420 14.39 1.05 -11.72
N ARG A 421 13.89 -0.13 -12.09
CA ARG A 421 12.78 -0.79 -11.41
C ARG A 421 13.24 -1.59 -10.20
N CYS A 422 12.28 -1.93 -9.34
CA CYS A 422 12.42 -2.89 -8.25
C CYS A 422 11.05 -3.27 -7.67
N ALA A 423 11.01 -4.21 -6.73
CA ALA A 423 9.84 -4.42 -5.91
C ALA A 423 9.59 -3.18 -5.03
N GLY A 424 8.34 -2.70 -4.98
CA GLY A 424 7.98 -1.49 -4.22
C GLY A 424 8.47 -0.19 -4.85
N GLU A 425 8.60 -0.14 -6.18
CA GLU A 425 9.26 0.95 -6.92
C GLU A 425 8.66 2.36 -6.76
N ILE A 426 7.43 2.47 -6.27
CA ILE A 426 6.77 3.74 -5.95
C ILE A 426 7.50 4.50 -4.84
N ASP A 427 8.24 3.80 -3.98
CA ASP A 427 9.12 4.40 -2.99
C ASP A 427 10.48 4.71 -3.63
N ILE A 428 10.77 6.00 -3.81
CA ILE A 428 12.04 6.46 -4.38
C ILE A 428 13.26 5.97 -3.57
N THR A 429 13.08 5.66 -2.28
CA THR A 429 14.16 5.26 -1.37
C THR A 429 14.54 3.79 -1.46
N ARG A 430 13.74 2.97 -2.17
CA ARG A 430 14.06 1.54 -2.35
C ARG A 430 15.29 1.35 -3.23
N PRO A 431 16.17 0.38 -2.92
CA PRO A 431 17.23 -0.03 -3.82
C PRO A 431 16.66 -0.49 -5.17
N ARG A 432 17.20 0.01 -6.26
CA ARG A 432 16.84 -0.38 -7.62
C ARG A 432 17.66 -1.58 -8.06
N TRP A 433 17.21 -2.33 -9.07
CA TRP A 433 17.99 -3.44 -9.60
C TRP A 433 19.35 -3.04 -10.15
N ARG A 434 19.52 -1.81 -10.63
CA ARG A 434 20.83 -1.28 -11.03
C ARG A 434 21.75 -1.01 -9.85
N GLU A 435 21.19 -0.69 -8.68
CA GLU A 435 21.95 -0.47 -7.44
C GLU A 435 22.27 -1.80 -6.75
N GLN A 436 21.35 -2.77 -6.81
CA GLN A 436 21.51 -4.11 -6.23
C GLN A 436 21.11 -5.22 -7.22
N PRO A 437 21.96 -5.53 -8.22
CA PRO A 437 21.66 -6.55 -9.24
C PRO A 437 21.46 -7.96 -8.67
N GLY A 438 22.02 -8.24 -7.47
CA GLY A 438 21.87 -9.51 -6.77
C GLY A 438 20.41 -9.93 -6.56
N THR A 439 19.49 -8.97 -6.43
CA THR A 439 18.05 -9.22 -6.25
C THR A 439 17.37 -9.89 -7.46
N LEU A 440 17.96 -9.81 -8.66
CA LEU A 440 17.45 -10.48 -9.87
C LEU A 440 17.91 -11.93 -10.01
N ILE A 441 18.97 -12.33 -9.30
CA ILE A 441 19.60 -13.64 -9.47
C ILE A 441 18.64 -14.82 -9.22
N PRO A 442 17.79 -14.81 -8.16
CA PRO A 442 16.83 -15.89 -7.96
C PRO A 442 15.85 -16.05 -9.14
N LEU A 443 15.44 -14.94 -9.78
CA LEU A 443 14.55 -14.98 -10.95
C LEU A 443 15.27 -15.53 -12.18
N ILE A 444 16.51 -15.12 -12.41
CA ILE A 444 17.33 -15.63 -13.52
C ILE A 444 17.57 -17.13 -13.37
N LEU A 445 17.97 -17.59 -12.18
CA LEU A 445 18.18 -19.02 -11.90
C LEU A 445 16.88 -19.82 -12.04
N SER A 446 15.75 -19.28 -11.58
CA SER A 446 14.43 -19.89 -11.77
C SER A 446 14.10 -20.03 -13.26
N ASN A 447 14.38 -19.02 -14.08
CA ASN A 447 14.17 -19.08 -15.53
C ASN A 447 15.06 -20.12 -16.21
N ILE A 448 16.33 -20.21 -15.82
CA ILE A 448 17.27 -21.24 -16.31
C ILE A 448 16.74 -22.63 -15.96
N LYS A 449 16.26 -22.83 -14.73
CA LYS A 449 15.79 -24.13 -14.26
C LYS A 449 14.47 -24.56 -14.92
N ASN A 450 13.52 -23.64 -15.07
CA ASN A 450 12.13 -23.99 -15.37
C ASN A 450 11.74 -23.84 -16.85
N PHE A 451 12.51 -23.10 -17.65
CA PHE A 451 12.19 -22.85 -19.06
C PHE A 451 13.30 -23.32 -19.99
N ALA A 452 12.93 -23.71 -21.21
CA ALA A 452 13.87 -24.14 -22.25
C ALA A 452 14.39 -22.93 -23.08
N PRO A 453 15.53 -23.05 -23.78
CA PRO A 453 16.06 -21.98 -24.64
C PRO A 453 15.07 -21.45 -25.69
N GLY A 454 14.98 -20.13 -25.85
CA GLY A 454 14.06 -19.47 -26.76
C GLY A 454 12.61 -19.39 -26.24
N GLU A 455 12.41 -19.50 -24.92
CA GLU A 455 11.09 -19.42 -24.28
C GLU A 455 10.39 -18.08 -24.56
N SER A 456 11.14 -16.98 -24.56
CA SER A 456 10.63 -15.63 -24.85
C SER A 456 9.88 -15.59 -26.18
N ALA A 457 10.54 -16.00 -27.26
CA ALA A 457 9.97 -16.05 -28.61
C ALA A 457 8.79 -17.01 -28.71
N ARG A 458 8.88 -18.19 -28.08
CA ARG A 458 7.80 -19.19 -28.06
C ARG A 458 6.54 -18.64 -27.37
N ARG A 459 6.67 -17.96 -26.23
CA ARG A 459 5.53 -17.33 -25.54
C ARG A 459 4.88 -16.22 -26.34
N VAL A 460 5.69 -15.38 -26.98
CA VAL A 460 5.18 -14.30 -27.84
C VAL A 460 4.35 -14.89 -28.97
N GLU A 461 4.88 -15.90 -29.66
CA GLU A 461 4.22 -16.55 -30.78
C GLU A 461 2.96 -17.31 -30.34
N GLN A 462 3.04 -18.10 -29.27
CA GLN A 462 1.89 -18.80 -28.71
C GLN A 462 0.78 -17.83 -28.31
N GLY A 463 1.09 -16.74 -27.60
CA GLY A 463 0.09 -15.73 -27.23
C GLY A 463 -0.55 -15.04 -28.44
N ARG A 464 0.19 -14.84 -29.53
CA ARG A 464 -0.38 -14.31 -30.78
C ARG A 464 -1.34 -15.30 -31.43
N GLN A 465 -0.96 -16.59 -31.48
CA GLN A 465 -1.79 -17.64 -32.05
C GLN A 465 -3.08 -17.85 -31.23
N GLU A 466 -2.97 -17.88 -29.90
CA GLU A 466 -4.13 -18.00 -29.01
C GLU A 466 -5.08 -16.81 -29.16
N ALA A 467 -4.57 -15.58 -29.19
CA ALA A 467 -5.39 -14.40 -29.40
C ALA A 467 -6.09 -14.41 -30.77
N ALA A 468 -5.37 -14.77 -31.85
CA ALA A 468 -5.92 -14.84 -33.20
C ALA A 468 -6.97 -15.96 -33.34
N GLN A 469 -6.73 -17.12 -32.74
CA GLN A 469 -7.68 -18.22 -32.72
C GLN A 469 -8.94 -17.84 -31.93
N LYS A 470 -8.77 -17.16 -30.79
CA LYS A 470 -9.89 -16.68 -29.98
C LYS A 470 -10.72 -15.65 -30.72
N GLU A 471 -10.07 -14.70 -31.38
CA GLU A 471 -10.72 -13.71 -32.25
C GLU A 471 -11.53 -14.41 -33.35
N ALA A 472 -10.92 -15.33 -34.10
CA ALA A 472 -11.61 -16.05 -35.17
C ALA A 472 -12.82 -16.86 -34.67
N ASP A 473 -12.70 -17.58 -33.55
CA ASP A 473 -13.80 -18.33 -32.93
C ASP A 473 -14.97 -17.42 -32.53
N LEU A 474 -14.68 -16.33 -31.82
CA LEU A 474 -15.70 -15.38 -31.39
C LEU A 474 -16.43 -14.78 -32.59
N LEU A 475 -15.71 -14.29 -33.60
CA LEU A 475 -16.31 -13.67 -34.77
C LEU A 475 -17.17 -14.67 -35.58
N ALA A 476 -16.70 -15.92 -35.73
CA ALA A 476 -17.45 -16.95 -36.42
C ALA A 476 -18.77 -17.29 -35.69
N ARG A 477 -18.73 -17.39 -34.36
CA ARG A 477 -19.93 -17.67 -33.55
C ARG A 477 -20.89 -16.50 -33.50
N LEU A 478 -20.39 -15.27 -33.42
CA LEU A 478 -21.22 -14.06 -33.48
C LEU A 478 -21.94 -13.93 -34.81
N ALA A 479 -21.30 -14.31 -35.92
CA ALA A 479 -21.91 -14.28 -37.25
C ALA A 479 -23.15 -15.18 -37.38
N LEU A 480 -23.29 -16.19 -36.51
CA LEU A 480 -24.44 -17.10 -36.47
C LEU A 480 -25.63 -16.55 -35.64
N LEU A 481 -25.45 -15.45 -34.91
CA LEU A 481 -26.49 -14.83 -34.11
C LEU A 481 -27.37 -13.88 -34.94
N PRO A 482 -28.57 -13.51 -34.45
CA PRO A 482 -29.32 -12.38 -34.98
C PRO A 482 -28.46 -11.11 -34.96
N ASP A 483 -28.50 -10.32 -36.04
CA ASP A 483 -27.64 -9.16 -36.28
C ASP A 483 -26.13 -9.48 -36.27
N GLY A 484 -25.78 -10.73 -36.61
CA GLY A 484 -24.43 -11.27 -36.46
C GLY A 484 -23.33 -10.49 -37.18
N ALA A 485 -23.61 -9.94 -38.36
CA ALA A 485 -22.65 -9.11 -39.10
C ALA A 485 -22.28 -7.83 -38.33
N GLN A 486 -23.27 -7.17 -37.73
CA GLN A 486 -23.04 -5.97 -36.90
C GLN A 486 -22.29 -6.33 -35.62
N LYS A 487 -22.75 -7.37 -34.91
CA LYS A 487 -22.11 -7.85 -33.68
C LYS A 487 -20.66 -8.25 -33.88
N ALA A 488 -20.36 -8.97 -34.97
CA ALA A 488 -19.00 -9.36 -35.32
C ALA A 488 -18.14 -8.13 -35.68
N GLY A 489 -18.67 -7.18 -36.46
CA GLY A 489 -17.96 -5.95 -36.82
C GLY A 489 -17.60 -5.08 -35.60
N GLU A 490 -18.56 -4.89 -34.69
CA GLU A 490 -18.34 -4.13 -33.45
C GLU A 490 -17.37 -4.85 -32.51
N THR A 491 -17.47 -6.17 -32.38
CA THR A 491 -16.52 -6.99 -31.62
C THR A 491 -15.11 -6.90 -32.18
N LYS A 492 -14.94 -7.00 -33.50
CA LYS A 492 -13.64 -6.86 -34.16
C LYS A 492 -12.99 -5.52 -33.84
N ARG A 493 -13.77 -4.43 -33.93
CA ARG A 493 -13.32 -3.09 -33.56
C ARG A 493 -12.83 -3.04 -32.11
N MET A 494 -13.58 -3.63 -31.17
CA MET A 494 -13.18 -3.64 -29.76
C MET A 494 -11.92 -4.49 -29.52
N ILE A 495 -11.76 -5.61 -30.24
CA ILE A 495 -10.52 -6.42 -30.20
C ILE A 495 -9.33 -5.58 -30.69
N ASP A 496 -9.48 -4.85 -31.79
CA ASP A 496 -8.42 -3.99 -32.33
C ASP A 496 -8.03 -2.89 -31.35
N LEU A 497 -9.01 -2.26 -30.69
CA LEU A 497 -8.74 -1.27 -29.64
C LEU A 497 -7.95 -1.89 -28.48
N VAL A 498 -8.36 -3.05 -27.97
CA VAL A 498 -7.62 -3.74 -26.90
C VAL A 498 -6.20 -4.05 -27.35
N ARG A 499 -6.03 -4.74 -28.49
CA ARG A 499 -4.73 -5.21 -28.94
C ARG A 499 -3.74 -4.08 -29.18
N ASN A 500 -4.18 -2.95 -29.70
CA ASN A 500 -3.28 -1.85 -30.01
C ASN A 500 -3.08 -0.84 -28.87
N LEU A 501 -3.99 -0.77 -27.88
CA LEU A 501 -3.92 0.21 -26.79
C LEU A 501 -3.55 -0.34 -25.42
N ILE A 502 -3.91 -1.59 -25.11
CA ILE A 502 -3.84 -2.10 -23.73
C ILE A 502 -2.40 -2.15 -23.18
N GLY A 503 -1.41 -2.35 -24.06
CA GLY A 503 0.00 -2.38 -23.68
C GLY A 503 0.51 -1.05 -23.13
N TYR A 504 -0.04 0.08 -23.60
CA TYR A 504 0.37 1.40 -23.15
C TYR A 504 0.00 1.68 -21.68
N ARG A 505 -0.96 0.96 -21.09
CA ARG A 505 -1.44 1.21 -19.72
C ARG A 505 -0.33 1.16 -18.66
N GLU A 506 0.69 0.35 -18.89
CA GLU A 506 1.82 0.16 -17.96
C GLU A 506 2.90 1.24 -18.14
N TYR A 507 2.86 1.99 -19.24
CA TYR A 507 3.92 2.90 -19.64
C TYR A 507 4.02 4.17 -18.77
N PRO A 508 2.93 4.83 -18.35
CA PRO A 508 3.02 5.97 -17.44
C PRO A 508 3.74 5.65 -16.12
N LYS A 509 3.50 4.45 -15.57
CA LYS A 509 4.19 4.00 -14.35
C LYS A 509 5.68 3.79 -14.60
N TYR A 510 6.03 3.18 -15.74
CA TYR A 510 7.42 3.05 -16.18
C TYR A 510 8.12 4.41 -16.30
N GLU A 511 7.44 5.43 -16.85
CA GLU A 511 8.00 6.77 -16.94
C GLU A 511 8.25 7.37 -15.54
N ILE A 512 7.27 7.29 -14.63
CA ILE A 512 7.39 7.81 -13.26
C ILE A 512 8.62 7.23 -12.57
N VAL A 513 8.78 5.91 -12.59
CA VAL A 513 9.90 5.24 -11.88
C VAL A 513 11.26 5.51 -12.54
N SER A 514 11.28 5.72 -13.86
CA SER A 514 12.48 6.14 -14.58
C SER A 514 12.97 7.51 -14.11
N ARG A 515 12.04 8.47 -13.93
CA ARG A 515 12.36 9.80 -13.38
C ARG A 515 12.81 9.71 -11.94
N TYR A 516 12.12 8.92 -11.13
CA TYR A 516 12.46 8.75 -9.72
C TYR A 516 13.88 8.26 -9.54
N PHE A 517 14.35 7.36 -10.40
CA PHE A 517 15.73 6.90 -10.30
C PHE A 517 16.73 8.01 -10.64
N LEU A 518 16.46 8.84 -11.66
CA LEU A 518 17.29 10.01 -11.97
C LEU A 518 17.31 11.02 -10.81
N TYR A 519 16.16 11.29 -10.19
CA TYR A 519 16.08 12.13 -9.00
C TYR A 519 16.89 11.53 -7.85
N LYS A 520 16.70 10.23 -7.56
CA LYS A 520 17.41 9.53 -6.48
C LYS A 520 18.91 9.68 -6.62
N GLN A 521 19.44 9.42 -7.82
CA GLN A 521 20.88 9.58 -8.11
C GLN A 521 21.35 11.01 -7.88
N ALA A 522 20.57 12.00 -8.30
CA ALA A 522 20.92 13.41 -8.09
C ALA A 522 20.87 13.81 -6.61
N LEU A 523 19.84 13.38 -5.87
CA LEU A 523 19.69 13.65 -4.44
C LEU A 523 20.79 13.00 -3.60
N LEU A 524 21.18 11.76 -3.92
CA LEU A 524 22.29 11.08 -3.23
C LEU A 524 23.64 11.76 -3.48
N ARG A 525 23.85 12.39 -4.66
CA ARG A 525 25.04 13.24 -4.90
C ARG A 525 25.06 14.46 -3.98
N GLU A 526 23.92 15.09 -3.72
CA GLU A 526 23.85 16.20 -2.75
C GLU A 526 24.00 15.69 -1.31
N ALA A 527 23.43 14.54 -0.98
CA ALA A 527 23.62 13.92 0.33
C ALA A 527 25.08 13.64 0.65
N ALA A 528 25.85 13.15 -0.33
CA ALA A 528 27.29 12.94 -0.17
C ALA A 528 28.04 14.24 0.19
N LYS A 529 27.62 15.39 -0.35
CA LYS A 529 28.19 16.70 0.00
C LYS A 529 27.81 17.12 1.43
N LEU A 530 26.56 16.88 1.83
CA LEU A 530 26.09 17.16 3.19
C LEU A 530 26.81 16.31 4.23
N VAL A 531 27.12 15.04 3.92
CA VAL A 531 27.95 14.18 4.77
C VAL A 531 29.38 14.72 4.85
N ALA A 532 29.98 15.07 3.72
CA ALA A 532 31.33 15.66 3.70
C ALA A 532 31.42 16.97 4.48
N ALA A 533 30.33 17.74 4.54
CA ALA A 533 30.22 18.97 5.33
C ALA A 533 29.87 18.72 6.82
N GLY A 534 29.67 17.47 7.25
CA GLY A 534 29.30 17.12 8.62
C GLY A 534 27.86 17.47 9.01
N VAL A 535 26.99 17.78 8.03
CA VAL A 535 25.57 18.07 8.24
C VAL A 535 24.77 16.79 8.46
N LEU A 536 25.05 15.75 7.67
CA LEU A 536 24.46 14.41 7.81
C LEU A 536 25.49 13.39 8.29
N ARG A 537 25.04 12.35 9.00
CA ARG A 537 25.92 11.25 9.45
C ARG A 537 26.11 10.21 8.34
N ASP A 538 25.06 9.95 7.59
CA ASP A 538 25.03 9.03 6.47
C ASP A 538 24.27 9.63 5.28
N ALA A 539 24.62 9.24 4.05
CA ALA A 539 23.96 9.77 2.86
C ALA A 539 22.47 9.36 2.79
N GLU A 540 22.11 8.19 3.30
CA GLU A 540 20.74 7.69 3.33
C GLU A 540 19.89 8.31 4.45
N ASP A 541 20.48 9.15 5.32
CA ASP A 541 19.70 9.94 6.28
C ASP A 541 18.67 10.84 5.58
N ILE A 542 18.91 11.23 4.31
CA ILE A 542 17.95 11.99 3.50
C ILE A 542 16.63 11.25 3.29
N TYR A 543 16.60 9.92 3.36
CA TYR A 543 15.38 9.15 3.17
C TYR A 543 14.36 9.41 4.28
N TYR A 544 14.82 9.86 5.45
CA TYR A 544 14.02 10.20 6.61
C TYR A 544 13.61 11.67 6.65
N LEU A 545 13.91 12.43 5.60
CA LEU A 545 13.43 13.79 5.37
C LEU A 545 12.40 13.77 4.23
N THR A 546 11.39 14.61 4.32
CA THR A 546 10.55 14.93 3.15
C THR A 546 11.37 15.71 2.11
N LEU A 547 10.92 15.75 0.86
CA LEU A 547 11.63 16.51 -0.18
C LEU A 547 11.75 18.01 0.17
N GLU A 548 10.73 18.58 0.82
CA GLU A 548 10.73 19.96 1.29
C GLU A 548 11.75 20.19 2.42
N GLU A 549 11.77 19.32 3.43
CA GLU A 549 12.78 19.41 4.49
C GLU A 549 14.20 19.21 3.94
N LEU A 550 14.40 18.29 3.00
CA LEU A 550 15.69 18.11 2.34
C LEU A 550 16.11 19.37 1.58
N HIS A 551 15.16 20.05 0.92
CA HIS A 551 15.43 21.32 0.26
C HIS A 551 15.90 22.40 1.26
N ASP A 552 15.25 22.51 2.41
CA ASP A 552 15.67 23.41 3.47
C ASP A 552 17.05 23.05 4.06
N VAL A 553 17.34 21.77 4.25
CA VAL A 553 18.67 21.30 4.72
C VAL A 553 19.75 21.69 3.70
N VAL A 554 19.52 21.48 2.41
CA VAL A 554 20.47 21.87 1.35
C VAL A 554 20.68 23.39 1.30
N ARG A 555 19.64 24.18 1.55
CA ARG A 555 19.72 25.65 1.58
C ARG A 555 20.43 26.18 2.82
N THR A 556 20.11 25.63 4.00
CA THR A 556 20.56 26.17 5.29
C THR A 556 21.81 25.49 5.85
N HIS A 557 22.18 24.32 5.32
CA HIS A 557 23.24 23.44 5.86
C HIS A 557 23.01 23.08 7.34
N ALA A 558 21.75 22.98 7.76
CA ALA A 558 21.36 22.64 9.12
C ALA A 558 20.27 21.57 9.11
N VAL A 559 20.34 20.62 10.04
CA VAL A 559 19.36 19.55 10.22
C VAL A 559 19.20 19.24 11.70
N ASP A 560 17.99 18.84 12.11
CA ASP A 560 17.75 18.28 13.44
C ASP A 560 18.03 16.75 13.41
N PRO A 561 19.14 16.27 13.99
CA PRO A 561 19.45 14.84 14.00
C PRO A 561 18.45 14.02 14.84
N GLN A 562 17.83 14.63 15.86
CA GLN A 562 16.85 13.93 16.70
C GLN A 562 15.57 13.63 15.91
N ARG A 563 15.18 14.49 14.96
CA ARG A 563 14.07 14.21 14.03
C ARG A 563 14.35 12.98 13.17
N ILE A 564 15.56 12.87 12.61
CA ILE A 564 15.96 11.71 11.82
C ILE A 564 15.90 10.44 12.67
N ASP A 565 16.44 10.48 13.90
CA ASP A 565 16.45 9.33 14.81
C ASP A 565 15.03 8.91 15.23
N ARG A 566 14.14 9.87 15.51
CA ARG A 566 12.71 9.60 15.77
C ARG A 566 12.03 8.92 14.58
N ARG A 567 12.26 9.41 13.36
CA ARG A 567 11.66 8.84 12.14
C ARG A 567 12.22 7.47 11.78
N LYS A 568 13.50 7.21 12.06
CA LYS A 568 14.08 5.87 11.99
C LYS A 568 13.34 4.94 12.96
N ALA A 569 13.20 5.32 14.23
CA ALA A 569 12.50 4.51 15.22
C ALA A 569 11.03 4.26 14.83
N ALA A 570 10.32 5.29 14.36
CA ALA A 570 8.95 5.18 13.88
C ALA A 570 8.84 4.23 12.68
N PHE A 571 9.75 4.32 11.69
CA PHE A 571 9.77 3.42 10.54
C PHE A 571 9.89 1.94 10.95
N HIS A 572 10.77 1.61 11.90
CA HIS A 572 10.89 0.24 12.43
C HIS A 572 9.61 -0.26 13.12
N SER A 573 8.83 0.64 13.73
CA SER A 573 7.51 0.29 14.26
C SER A 573 6.49 0.08 13.14
N TYR A 574 6.55 0.89 12.09
CA TYR A 574 5.67 0.80 10.93
C TYR A 574 5.87 -0.48 10.14
N GLU A 575 7.09 -0.99 10.03
CA GLU A 575 7.36 -2.28 9.38
C GLU A 575 6.60 -3.47 10.03
N LYS A 576 6.22 -3.34 11.30
CA LYS A 576 5.47 -4.37 12.03
C LYS A 576 3.95 -4.24 11.89
N LEU A 577 3.47 -3.11 11.35
CA LEU A 577 2.06 -2.91 11.05
C LEU A 577 1.72 -3.65 9.76
N VAL A 578 0.73 -4.54 9.84
CA VAL A 578 0.19 -5.32 8.70
C VAL A 578 -1.20 -4.82 8.36
#